data_AF-A0A0N6ZCN2-F1
#
_entry.id   AF-A0A0N6ZCN2-F1
#
_cell.length_a   1.000
_cell.length_b   1.000
_cell.length_c   1.000
_cell.angle_alpha   90.00
_cell.angle_beta   90.00
_cell.angle_gamma   90.00
#
_symmetry.space_group_name_H-M   'P 1'
#
loop_
_entity.id
_entity.type
_entity.pdbx_description
1 polymer ?
#
loop_
_entity_poly.entity_id
_entity_poly.type
_entity_poly.pdbx_seq_one_letter_code
_entity_poly.pdbx_strand_id
1 'polypeptide(L)'
;MAAVVGIRAWPRPVVLVCATLLVAGCYYAAGQLGLSQQLTADGAVVTPIWPPTGLAVTCLLLFGPWCVPGIALGALLVILSLGVPDVASAGIVAGNTAAPVCAWLMLRAVGFRVSLSRLRDGLALVFLGALTAMLISSWSGVGMLVLSGKLPTDHLGIVWLAWWVGDAMGVVLVTPLLLLLYRARLPPPSVRWTEAFVLTAAVCVLVPLIMYSSVSVLFLAYPILIWSVLRFQLAGGIPCALFVSVMATVVARQEAGSFGKLTEVETMMKLQAFNGTLGLTALLLSAVISEQLHTRRSVELACQELVEALQHLNAGGSGSPGPHERGVP
;
A
#
# COMPACT_ATOMS: atom_id res chain seq x y z
N MET A 1 -0.31 7.98 50.90
CA MET A 1 -1.14 6.92 50.28
C MET A 1 -1.62 7.43 48.92
N ALA A 2 -0.85 7.20 47.86
CA ALA A 2 -1.27 7.51 46.50
C ALA A 2 -1.77 6.20 45.88
N ALA A 3 -3.06 6.15 45.57
CA ALA A 3 -3.69 5.02 44.92
C ALA A 3 -3.12 4.87 43.50
N VAL A 4 -2.29 3.86 43.29
CA VAL A 4 -1.94 3.37 41.97
C VAL A 4 -3.22 2.82 41.37
N VAL A 5 -3.84 3.58 40.47
CA VAL A 5 -4.93 3.12 39.62
C VAL A 5 -4.40 1.95 38.80
N GLY A 6 -4.70 0.73 39.27
CA GLY A 6 -4.41 -0.49 38.55
C GLY A 6 -5.20 -0.49 37.25
N ILE A 7 -4.54 -0.19 36.14
CA ILE A 7 -5.03 -0.53 34.80
C ILE A 7 -5.10 -2.06 34.79
N ARG A 8 -6.30 -2.59 35.07
CA ARG A 8 -6.58 -4.02 35.08
C ARG A 8 -6.27 -4.56 33.70
N ALA A 9 -5.10 -5.16 33.52
CA ALA A 9 -4.70 -5.78 32.27
C ALA A 9 -5.77 -6.80 31.87
N TRP A 10 -6.39 -6.60 30.72
CA TRP A 10 -7.47 -7.46 30.25
C TRP A 10 -6.95 -8.89 30.10
N PRO A 11 -7.77 -9.92 30.38
CA PRO A 11 -7.37 -11.29 30.14
C PRO A 11 -7.07 -11.47 28.64
N ARG A 12 -5.95 -12.13 28.34
CA ARG A 12 -5.47 -12.42 26.97
C ARG A 12 -6.57 -12.85 25.98
N PRO A 13 -7.56 -13.71 26.33
CA PRO A 13 -8.63 -14.06 25.39
C PRO A 13 -9.50 -12.85 24.99
N VAL A 14 -9.79 -11.93 25.91
CA VAL A 14 -10.63 -10.76 25.58
C VAL A 14 -9.88 -9.81 24.67
N VAL A 15 -8.57 -9.62 24.90
CA VAL A 15 -7.72 -8.84 23.98
C VAL A 15 -7.72 -9.43 22.58
N LEU A 16 -7.58 -10.75 22.46
CA LEU A 16 -7.60 -11.45 21.16
C LEU A 16 -8.96 -11.34 20.47
N VAL A 17 -10.07 -11.47 21.21
CA VAL A 17 -11.41 -11.30 20.65
C VAL A 17 -11.62 -9.87 20.18
N CYS A 18 -11.31 -8.86 21.00
CA CYS A 18 -11.43 -7.46 20.60
C CYS A 18 -10.56 -7.13 19.39
N ALA A 19 -9.33 -7.65 19.35
CA ALA A 19 -8.43 -7.43 18.22
C ALA A 19 -8.93 -8.13 16.94
N THR A 20 -9.49 -9.34 17.05
CA THR A 20 -10.14 -10.06 15.95
C THR A 20 -11.33 -9.29 15.40
N LEU A 21 -12.20 -8.79 16.28
CA LEU A 21 -13.35 -7.98 15.92
C LEU A 21 -12.93 -6.64 15.29
N LEU A 22 -11.85 -6.02 15.76
CA LEU A 22 -11.31 -4.81 15.16
C LEU A 22 -10.81 -5.06 13.74
N VAL A 23 -10.02 -6.12 13.52
CA VAL A 23 -9.56 -6.50 12.17
C VAL A 23 -10.75 -6.79 11.26
N ALA A 24 -11.75 -7.54 11.74
CA ALA A 24 -12.97 -7.83 10.98
C ALA A 24 -13.75 -6.55 10.64
N GLY A 25 -13.93 -5.65 11.59
CA GLY A 25 -14.60 -4.37 11.40
C GLY A 25 -13.87 -3.46 10.41
N CYS A 26 -12.55 -3.37 10.50
CA CYS A 26 -11.74 -2.61 9.55
C CYS A 26 -11.79 -3.23 8.14
N TYR A 27 -11.73 -4.56 8.03
CA TYR A 27 -11.84 -5.26 6.75
C TYR A 27 -13.22 -5.04 6.12
N TYR A 28 -14.28 -5.19 6.91
CA TYR A 28 -15.65 -4.93 6.46
C TYR A 28 -15.83 -3.49 6.01
N ALA A 29 -15.38 -2.51 6.80
CA ALA A 29 -15.45 -1.09 6.43
C ALA A 29 -14.66 -0.79 5.14
N ALA A 30 -13.46 -1.36 5.00
CA ALA A 30 -12.67 -1.27 3.77
C ALA A 30 -13.40 -1.90 2.57
N GLY A 31 -14.17 -2.97 2.79
CA GLY A 31 -14.96 -3.65 1.77
C GLY A 31 -16.13 -2.80 1.33
N GLN A 32 -16.87 -2.22 2.27
CA GLN A 32 -17.95 -1.29 1.97
C GLN A 32 -17.44 -0.03 1.22
N LEU A 33 -16.25 0.47 1.57
CA LEU A 33 -15.61 1.56 0.82
C LEU A 33 -15.28 1.15 -0.63
N GLY A 34 -14.74 -0.04 -0.84
CA GLY A 34 -14.51 -0.60 -2.17
C GLY A 34 -15.81 -0.72 -2.97
N LEU A 35 -16.81 -1.40 -2.40
CA LEU A 35 -18.13 -1.58 -3.03
C LEU A 35 -18.83 -0.26 -3.34
N SER A 36 -18.60 0.79 -2.53
CA SER A 36 -19.14 2.13 -2.84
C SER A 36 -18.64 2.70 -4.17
N GLN A 37 -17.51 2.21 -4.70
CA GLN A 37 -16.87 2.60 -5.96
C GLN A 37 -16.90 1.46 -6.99
N GLN A 38 -17.88 0.55 -6.90
CA GLN A 38 -18.00 -0.56 -7.82
C GLN A 38 -18.32 -0.11 -9.25
N LEU A 39 -17.80 -0.85 -10.22
CA LEU A 39 -18.12 -0.76 -11.65
C LEU A 39 -18.73 -2.08 -12.09
N THR A 40 -19.60 -2.03 -13.08
CA THR A 40 -20.12 -3.22 -13.75
C THR A 40 -19.28 -3.47 -14.99
N ALA A 41 -18.88 -4.72 -15.22
CA ALA A 41 -18.32 -5.19 -16.48
C ALA A 41 -18.99 -6.51 -16.84
N ASP A 42 -19.75 -6.53 -17.94
CA ASP A 42 -20.49 -7.70 -18.40
C ASP A 42 -21.40 -8.33 -17.32
N GLY A 43 -22.11 -7.47 -16.58
CA GLY A 43 -23.02 -7.90 -15.51
C GLY A 43 -22.33 -8.35 -14.21
N ALA A 44 -21.00 -8.40 -14.18
CA ALA A 44 -20.24 -8.63 -12.95
C ALA A 44 -19.86 -7.31 -12.28
N VAL A 45 -20.18 -7.19 -11.01
CA VAL A 45 -19.78 -6.05 -10.18
C VAL A 45 -18.35 -6.27 -9.71
N VAL A 46 -17.44 -5.38 -10.12
CA VAL A 46 -16.02 -5.45 -9.76
C VAL A 46 -15.53 -4.11 -9.24
N THR A 47 -14.61 -4.16 -8.28
CA THR A 47 -13.99 -2.95 -7.72
C THR A 47 -12.57 -2.78 -8.25
N PRO A 48 -12.25 -1.67 -8.95
CA PRO A 48 -10.92 -1.44 -9.52
C PRO A 48 -9.77 -1.40 -8.50
N ILE A 49 -10.09 -1.07 -7.26
CA ILE A 49 -9.18 -1.16 -6.12
C ILE A 49 -9.97 -1.88 -5.02
N TRP A 50 -9.44 -2.95 -4.46
CA TRP A 50 -10.05 -3.65 -3.34
C TRP A 50 -9.26 -3.40 -2.04
N PRO A 51 -9.59 -2.35 -1.26
CA PRO A 51 -8.87 -2.00 -0.04
C PRO A 51 -8.72 -3.11 1.01
N PRO A 52 -9.71 -4.03 1.21
CA PRO A 52 -9.60 -5.08 2.22
C PRO A 52 -8.38 -5.98 2.06
N THR A 53 -8.00 -6.30 0.82
CA THR A 53 -6.84 -7.15 0.55
C THR A 53 -5.55 -6.46 1.01
N GLY A 54 -5.39 -5.17 0.71
CA GLY A 54 -4.22 -4.40 1.16
C GLY A 54 -4.17 -4.23 2.68
N LEU A 55 -5.33 -4.06 3.32
CA LEU A 55 -5.47 -4.06 4.78
C LEU A 55 -5.08 -5.41 5.39
N ALA A 56 -5.58 -6.53 4.82
CA ALA A 56 -5.29 -7.86 5.30
C ALA A 56 -3.79 -8.18 5.26
N VAL A 57 -3.13 -7.87 4.13
CA VAL A 57 -1.66 -7.99 4.01
C VAL A 57 -0.95 -7.11 5.04
N THR A 58 -1.42 -5.88 5.26
CA THR A 58 -0.86 -4.98 6.27
C THR A 58 -0.97 -5.56 7.69
N CYS A 59 -2.15 -6.03 8.08
CA CYS A 59 -2.38 -6.63 9.38
C CYS A 59 -1.47 -7.85 9.61
N LEU A 60 -1.33 -8.72 8.60
CA LEU A 60 -0.44 -9.88 8.68
C LEU A 60 1.03 -9.49 8.79
N LEU A 61 1.48 -8.45 8.06
CA LEU A 61 2.85 -7.95 8.12
C LEU A 61 3.19 -7.28 9.46
N LEU A 62 2.24 -6.54 10.05
CA LEU A 62 2.45 -5.81 11.30
C LEU A 62 2.25 -6.67 12.54
N PHE A 63 1.26 -7.55 12.50
CA PHE A 63 0.78 -8.24 13.68
C PHE A 63 0.92 -9.78 13.59
N GLY A 64 1.05 -10.34 12.39
CA GLY A 64 1.24 -11.77 12.18
C GLY A 64 -0.07 -12.56 12.03
N PRO A 65 -0.01 -13.91 12.13
CA PRO A 65 -1.08 -14.80 11.70
C PRO A 65 -2.32 -14.78 12.61
N TRP A 66 -2.26 -14.17 13.80
CA TRP A 66 -3.43 -14.09 14.68
C TRP A 66 -4.56 -13.22 14.10
N CYS A 67 -4.28 -12.38 13.09
CA CYS A 67 -5.28 -11.59 12.40
C CYS A 67 -6.16 -12.41 11.44
N VAL A 68 -5.76 -13.64 11.09
CA VAL A 68 -6.46 -14.48 10.08
C VAL A 68 -7.94 -14.70 10.39
N PRO A 69 -8.36 -15.04 11.63
CA PRO A 69 -9.78 -15.16 11.95
C PRO A 69 -10.55 -13.84 11.75
N GLY A 70 -9.90 -12.70 12.01
CA GLY A 70 -10.51 -11.38 11.79
C GLY A 70 -10.68 -11.06 10.31
N ILE A 71 -9.69 -11.42 9.49
CA ILE A 71 -9.76 -11.28 8.02
C ILE A 71 -10.89 -12.16 7.46
N ALA A 72 -10.95 -13.43 7.87
CA ALA A 72 -12.01 -14.36 7.44
C ALA A 72 -13.40 -13.89 7.85
N LEU A 73 -13.55 -13.42 9.10
CA LEU A 73 -14.81 -12.87 9.60
C LEU A 73 -15.20 -11.60 8.85
N GLY A 74 -14.25 -10.69 8.61
CA GLY A 74 -14.49 -9.49 7.81
C GLY A 74 -14.92 -9.81 6.38
N ALA A 75 -14.26 -10.78 5.73
CA ALA A 75 -14.63 -11.25 4.40
C ALA A 75 -16.03 -11.88 4.38
N LEU A 76 -16.38 -12.67 5.39
CA LEU A 76 -17.72 -13.21 5.55
C LEU A 76 -18.76 -12.10 5.71
N LEU A 77 -18.50 -11.08 6.54
CA LEU A 77 -19.41 -9.94 6.72
C LEU A 77 -19.64 -9.15 5.43
N VAL A 78 -18.61 -9.01 4.59
CA VAL A 78 -18.75 -8.40 3.26
C VAL A 78 -19.62 -9.26 2.36
N ILE A 79 -19.48 -10.59 2.38
CA ILE A 79 -20.37 -11.44 1.57
C ILE A 79 -21.82 -11.40 2.07
N LEU A 80 -22.01 -11.39 3.40
CA LEU A 80 -23.32 -11.26 4.02
C LEU A 80 -24.00 -9.93 3.66
N SER A 81 -23.26 -8.84 3.43
CA SER A 81 -23.84 -7.57 3.00
C SER A 81 -24.28 -7.57 1.54
N LEU A 82 -23.79 -8.51 0.73
CA LEU A 82 -24.15 -8.68 -0.68
C LEU A 82 -25.34 -9.64 -0.88
N GLY A 83 -25.70 -10.45 0.12
CA GLY A 83 -26.87 -11.33 0.05
C GLY A 83 -26.76 -12.57 0.94
N VAL A 84 -27.63 -13.56 0.68
CA VAL A 84 -27.65 -14.83 1.42
C VAL A 84 -26.43 -15.67 1.01
N PRO A 85 -25.59 -16.07 1.98
CA PRO A 85 -24.39 -16.84 1.68
C PRO A 85 -24.75 -18.26 1.27
N ASP A 86 -23.98 -18.79 0.34
CA ASP A 86 -24.12 -20.14 -0.21
C ASP A 86 -22.78 -20.88 -0.20
N VAL A 87 -22.72 -22.04 -0.86
CA VAL A 87 -21.48 -22.83 -0.93
C VAL A 87 -20.35 -22.05 -1.64
N ALA A 88 -20.67 -21.30 -2.71
CA ALA A 88 -19.70 -20.46 -3.40
C ALA A 88 -19.12 -19.36 -2.50
N SER A 89 -19.96 -18.78 -1.63
CA SER A 89 -19.56 -17.78 -0.64
C SER A 89 -18.45 -18.30 0.27
N ALA A 90 -18.54 -19.54 0.74
CA ALA A 90 -17.51 -20.14 1.59
C ALA A 90 -16.15 -20.24 0.87
N GLY A 91 -16.17 -20.62 -0.41
CA GLY A 91 -14.95 -20.67 -1.23
C GLY A 91 -14.34 -19.30 -1.50
N ILE A 92 -15.18 -18.27 -1.72
CA ILE A 92 -14.72 -16.87 -1.87
C ILE A 92 -14.09 -16.37 -0.55
N VAL A 93 -14.71 -16.62 0.61
CA VAL A 93 -14.12 -16.25 1.92
C VAL A 93 -12.77 -16.95 2.11
N ALA A 94 -12.70 -18.24 1.81
CA ALA A 94 -11.48 -19.02 1.94
C ALA A 94 -10.37 -18.45 1.04
N GLY A 95 -10.68 -18.13 -0.22
CA GLY A 95 -9.78 -17.48 -1.16
C GLY A 95 -9.25 -16.13 -0.70
N ASN A 96 -10.16 -15.23 -0.34
CA ASN A 96 -9.86 -13.88 0.13
C ASN A 96 -9.09 -13.88 1.47
N THR A 97 -9.16 -14.96 2.23
CA THR A 97 -8.36 -15.15 3.44
C THR A 97 -6.99 -15.77 3.13
N ALA A 98 -6.96 -16.79 2.27
CA ALA A 98 -5.75 -17.53 1.94
C ALA A 98 -4.75 -16.69 1.12
N ALA A 99 -5.23 -15.83 0.22
CA ALA A 99 -4.37 -15.01 -0.63
C ALA A 99 -3.47 -14.05 0.21
N PRO A 100 -3.98 -13.22 1.14
CA PRO A 100 -3.15 -12.42 2.03
C PRO A 100 -2.20 -13.25 2.92
N VAL A 101 -2.62 -14.44 3.36
CA VAL A 101 -1.76 -15.35 4.14
C VAL A 101 -0.58 -15.85 3.30
N CYS A 102 -0.83 -16.24 2.04
CA CYS A 102 0.23 -16.64 1.12
C CYS A 102 1.16 -15.48 0.80
N ALA A 103 0.62 -14.27 0.56
CA ALA A 103 1.42 -13.06 0.40
C ALA A 103 2.34 -12.85 1.61
N TRP A 104 1.81 -12.95 2.83
CA TRP A 104 2.59 -12.82 4.06
C TRP A 104 3.69 -13.88 4.18
N LEU A 105 3.41 -15.15 3.88
CA LEU A 105 4.40 -16.23 3.90
C LEU A 105 5.52 -15.99 2.87
N MET A 106 5.18 -15.62 1.64
CA MET A 106 6.13 -15.35 0.56
C MET A 106 7.01 -14.13 0.87
N LEU A 107 6.42 -13.05 1.39
CA LEU A 107 7.15 -11.85 1.81
C LEU A 107 8.09 -12.13 2.99
N ARG A 108 7.65 -12.94 3.96
CA ARG A 108 8.53 -13.38 5.06
C ARG A 108 9.69 -14.24 4.57
N ALA A 109 9.45 -15.15 3.63
CA ALA A 109 10.48 -16.03 3.09
C ALA A 109 11.64 -15.25 2.43
N VAL A 110 11.36 -14.09 1.84
CA VAL A 110 12.39 -13.23 1.22
C VAL A 110 12.95 -12.16 2.15
N GLY A 111 12.57 -12.16 3.44
CA GLY A 111 13.06 -11.20 4.43
C GLY A 111 12.54 -9.77 4.23
N PHE A 112 11.29 -9.62 3.77
CA PHE A 112 10.65 -8.33 3.50
C PHE A 112 10.70 -7.40 4.70
N ARG A 113 11.11 -6.15 4.48
CA ARG A 113 11.10 -5.09 5.49
C ARG A 113 9.91 -4.15 5.27
N VAL A 114 9.13 -4.02 6.33
CA VAL A 114 7.96 -3.13 6.41
C VAL A 114 8.32 -1.64 6.22
N SER A 115 9.60 -1.27 6.24
CA SER A 115 10.04 0.10 5.92
C SER A 115 9.88 0.46 4.46
N LEU A 116 9.83 -0.53 3.56
CA LEU A 116 9.86 -0.33 2.11
C LEU A 116 11.02 0.58 1.67
N SER A 117 12.13 0.52 2.40
CA SER A 117 13.29 1.39 2.18
C SER A 117 14.25 0.84 1.13
N ARG A 118 13.98 -0.35 0.58
CA ARG A 118 14.79 -1.03 -0.43
C ARG A 118 13.93 -1.31 -1.66
N LEU A 119 14.51 -1.20 -2.85
CA LEU A 119 13.86 -1.62 -4.09
C LEU A 119 13.39 -3.07 -4.02
N ARG A 120 14.20 -3.95 -3.41
CA ARG A 120 13.84 -5.36 -3.20
C ARG A 120 12.52 -5.53 -2.44
N ASP A 121 12.26 -4.72 -1.41
CA ASP A 121 11.02 -4.82 -0.64
C ASP A 121 9.83 -4.38 -1.50
N GLY A 122 9.97 -3.30 -2.28
CA GLY A 122 8.95 -2.86 -3.22
C GLY A 122 8.64 -3.91 -4.31
N LEU A 123 9.69 -4.48 -4.92
CA LEU A 123 9.56 -5.56 -5.91
C LEU A 123 8.91 -6.80 -5.29
N ALA A 124 9.29 -7.20 -4.09
CA ALA A 124 8.69 -8.34 -3.40
C ALA A 124 7.19 -8.09 -3.14
N LEU A 125 6.81 -6.88 -2.70
CA LEU A 125 5.40 -6.53 -2.48
C LEU A 125 4.59 -6.61 -3.77
N VAL A 126 5.12 -6.11 -4.88
CA VAL A 126 4.47 -6.17 -6.19
C VAL A 126 4.39 -7.61 -6.69
N PHE A 127 5.52 -8.28 -6.88
CA PHE A 127 5.53 -9.57 -7.58
C PHE A 127 5.00 -10.71 -6.71
N LEU A 128 5.39 -10.78 -5.44
CA LEU A 128 4.98 -11.86 -4.54
C LEU A 128 3.65 -11.55 -3.86
N GLY A 129 3.53 -10.35 -3.29
CA GLY A 129 2.36 -9.94 -2.50
C GLY A 129 1.13 -9.64 -3.34
N ALA A 130 1.29 -8.88 -4.43
CA ALA A 130 0.17 -8.44 -5.26
C ALA A 130 -0.07 -9.39 -6.44
N LEU A 131 0.88 -9.55 -7.35
CA LEU A 131 0.66 -10.26 -8.60
C LEU A 131 0.52 -11.79 -8.41
N THR A 132 1.37 -12.41 -7.59
CA THR A 132 1.36 -13.87 -7.43
C THR A 132 0.32 -14.34 -6.41
N ALA A 133 0.33 -13.78 -5.20
CA ALA A 133 -0.57 -14.27 -4.15
C ALA A 133 -2.06 -14.01 -4.44
N MET A 134 -2.39 -12.92 -5.14
CA MET A 134 -3.79 -12.60 -5.49
C MET A 134 -4.35 -13.46 -6.63
N LEU A 135 -3.53 -14.29 -7.28
CA LEU A 135 -4.06 -15.34 -8.16
C LEU A 135 -4.95 -16.30 -7.37
N ILE A 136 -4.67 -16.52 -6.09
CA ILE A 136 -5.43 -17.43 -5.23
C ILE A 136 -6.85 -16.91 -5.04
N SER A 137 -7.02 -15.62 -4.71
CA SER A 137 -8.34 -15.01 -4.51
C SER A 137 -9.11 -14.91 -5.81
N SER A 138 -8.48 -14.51 -6.92
CA SER A 138 -9.19 -14.40 -8.21
C SER A 138 -9.61 -15.76 -8.77
N TRP A 139 -8.76 -16.79 -8.71
CA TRP A 139 -9.13 -18.13 -9.17
C TRP A 139 -10.17 -18.79 -8.29
N SER A 140 -10.06 -18.67 -6.97
CA SER A 140 -11.07 -19.20 -6.05
C SER A 140 -12.40 -18.47 -6.23
N GLY A 141 -12.41 -17.14 -6.35
CA GLY A 141 -13.62 -16.36 -6.52
C GLY A 141 -14.36 -16.69 -7.81
N VAL A 142 -13.66 -16.58 -8.95
CA VAL A 142 -14.23 -16.90 -10.26
C VAL A 142 -14.58 -18.38 -10.36
N GLY A 143 -13.72 -19.27 -9.87
CA GLY A 143 -13.99 -20.71 -9.85
C GLY A 143 -15.28 -21.05 -9.10
N MET A 144 -15.51 -20.43 -7.94
CA MET A 144 -16.74 -20.63 -7.16
C MET A 144 -17.98 -20.05 -7.84
N LEU A 145 -17.85 -18.91 -8.54
CA LEU A 145 -18.95 -18.34 -9.33
C LEU A 145 -19.33 -19.23 -10.52
N VAL A 146 -18.34 -19.81 -11.22
CA VAL A 146 -18.58 -20.75 -12.32
C VAL A 146 -19.21 -22.05 -11.80
N LEU A 147 -18.66 -22.63 -10.73
CA LEU A 147 -19.17 -23.88 -10.14
C LEU A 147 -20.60 -23.75 -9.58
N SER A 148 -20.99 -22.55 -9.15
CA SER A 148 -22.36 -22.26 -8.69
C SER A 148 -23.32 -21.80 -9.79
N GLY A 149 -22.86 -21.74 -11.05
CA GLY A 149 -23.67 -21.28 -12.18
C GLY A 149 -24.01 -19.79 -12.16
N LYS A 150 -23.33 -19.00 -11.32
CA LYS A 150 -23.54 -17.55 -11.17
C LYS A 150 -22.78 -16.72 -12.20
N LEU A 151 -21.78 -17.31 -12.87
CA LEU A 151 -20.99 -16.66 -13.90
C LEU A 151 -20.94 -17.54 -15.16
N PRO A 152 -21.43 -17.05 -16.31
CA PRO A 152 -21.22 -17.71 -17.60
C PRO A 152 -19.72 -17.80 -17.93
N THR A 153 -19.29 -18.91 -18.51
CA THR A 153 -17.88 -19.17 -18.85
C THR A 153 -17.31 -18.16 -19.85
N ASP A 154 -18.16 -17.53 -20.65
CA ASP A 154 -17.78 -16.58 -21.69
C ASP A 154 -17.21 -15.28 -21.12
N HIS A 155 -17.59 -14.92 -19.89
CA HIS A 155 -17.09 -13.74 -19.17
C HIS A 155 -15.96 -14.06 -18.17
N LEU A 156 -15.51 -15.32 -18.12
CA LEU A 156 -14.51 -15.79 -17.14
C LEU A 156 -13.25 -14.92 -17.17
N GLY A 157 -12.70 -14.66 -18.37
CA GLY A 157 -11.45 -13.95 -18.53
C GLY A 157 -11.49 -12.51 -18.01
N ILE A 158 -12.54 -11.77 -18.36
CA ILE A 158 -12.66 -10.35 -17.97
C ILE A 158 -12.94 -10.21 -16.47
N VAL A 159 -13.81 -11.04 -15.90
CA VAL A 159 -14.13 -11.02 -14.47
C VAL A 159 -12.93 -11.46 -13.63
N TRP A 160 -12.21 -12.51 -14.08
CA TRP A 160 -10.98 -12.95 -13.42
C TRP A 160 -9.91 -11.87 -13.42
N LEU A 161 -9.67 -11.24 -14.57
CA LEU A 161 -8.68 -10.18 -14.70
C LEU A 161 -9.05 -8.99 -13.81
N ALA A 162 -10.32 -8.58 -13.83
CA ALA A 162 -10.80 -7.45 -13.04
C ALA A 162 -10.70 -7.71 -11.53
N TRP A 163 -11.03 -8.92 -11.07
CA TRP A 163 -10.88 -9.32 -9.68
C TRP A 163 -9.40 -9.31 -9.26
N TRP A 164 -8.55 -9.94 -10.08
CA TRP A 164 -7.12 -10.02 -9.81
C TRP A 164 -6.45 -8.63 -9.75
N VAL A 165 -6.75 -7.74 -10.70
CA VAL A 165 -6.23 -6.38 -10.68
C VAL A 165 -6.76 -5.59 -9.48
N GLY A 166 -8.05 -5.72 -9.13
CA GLY A 166 -8.63 -5.08 -7.97
C GLY A 166 -7.90 -5.44 -6.67
N ASP A 167 -7.67 -6.74 -6.46
CA ASP A 167 -6.91 -7.25 -5.30
C ASP A 167 -5.45 -6.80 -5.33
N ALA A 168 -4.78 -6.91 -6.49
CA ALA A 168 -3.40 -6.49 -6.64
C ALA A 168 -3.23 -4.98 -6.37
N MET A 169 -4.14 -4.13 -6.84
CA MET A 169 -4.14 -2.69 -6.55
C MET A 169 -4.41 -2.39 -5.08
N GLY A 170 -5.25 -3.20 -4.43
CA GLY A 170 -5.40 -3.20 -2.98
C GLY A 170 -4.04 -3.34 -2.29
N VAL A 171 -3.25 -4.35 -2.67
CA VAL A 171 -1.90 -4.55 -2.10
C VAL A 171 -0.93 -3.43 -2.47
N VAL A 172 -0.86 -3.05 -3.74
CA VAL A 172 0.14 -2.08 -4.23
C VAL A 172 -0.11 -0.66 -3.72
N LEU A 173 -1.36 -0.25 -3.51
CA LEU A 173 -1.69 1.11 -3.09
C LEU A 173 -2.00 1.20 -1.60
N VAL A 174 -2.78 0.25 -1.05
CA VAL A 174 -3.28 0.35 0.33
C VAL A 174 -2.29 -0.20 1.34
N THR A 175 -1.59 -1.31 1.05
CA THR A 175 -0.58 -1.84 1.98
C THR A 175 0.53 -0.82 2.30
N PRO A 176 1.26 -0.25 1.33
CA PRO A 176 2.33 0.68 1.65
C PRO A 176 1.81 1.96 2.32
N LEU A 177 0.60 2.41 1.99
CA LEU A 177 -0.04 3.55 2.65
C LEU A 177 -0.28 3.29 4.14
N LEU A 178 -0.87 2.14 4.47
CA LEU A 178 -1.14 1.79 5.87
C LEU A 178 0.15 1.54 6.67
N LEU A 179 1.17 0.94 6.03
CA LEU A 179 2.50 0.80 6.65
C LEU A 179 3.16 2.15 6.91
N LEU A 180 3.04 3.09 5.98
CA LEU A 180 3.52 4.46 6.14
C LEU A 180 2.80 5.16 7.31
N LEU A 181 1.46 5.09 7.35
CA LEU A 181 0.65 5.70 8.42
C LEU A 181 0.98 5.10 9.78
N TYR A 182 1.17 3.79 9.88
CA TYR A 182 1.57 3.12 11.12
C TYR A 182 2.96 3.56 11.62
N ARG A 183 3.87 3.87 10.68
CA ARG A 183 5.25 4.27 10.97
C ARG A 183 5.43 5.77 11.14
N ALA A 184 4.45 6.59 10.79
CA ALA A 184 4.51 8.03 10.92
C ALA A 184 4.62 8.42 12.40
N ARG A 185 5.86 8.58 12.89
CA ARG A 185 6.16 9.08 14.22
C ARG A 185 6.71 10.50 14.10
N LEU A 186 5.85 11.45 14.46
CA LEU A 186 6.10 12.90 14.54
C LEU A 186 6.34 13.60 13.19
N PRO A 187 5.82 14.83 13.03
CA PRO A 187 5.95 15.53 11.76
C PRO A 187 7.39 15.98 11.51
N PRO A 188 7.84 16.01 10.24
CA PRO A 188 9.13 16.58 9.88
C PRO A 188 9.18 18.09 10.23
N PRO A 189 10.39 18.67 10.34
CA PRO A 189 10.55 20.08 10.70
C PRO A 189 9.73 21.03 9.81
N SER A 190 9.32 22.16 10.41
CA SER A 190 8.35 23.16 9.91
C SER A 190 8.51 23.58 8.44
N VAL A 191 9.74 23.57 7.92
CA VAL A 191 10.09 24.00 6.54
C VAL A 191 9.49 23.11 5.45
N ARG A 192 9.03 21.88 5.75
CA ARG A 192 8.45 20.97 4.75
C ARG A 192 6.93 21.02 4.64
N TRP A 193 6.24 21.70 5.55
CA TRP A 193 4.78 21.72 5.57
C TRP A 193 4.18 22.59 4.48
N THR A 194 4.80 23.74 4.18
CA THR A 194 4.38 24.61 3.09
C THR A 194 4.49 23.89 1.75
N GLU A 195 5.60 23.21 1.51
CA GLU A 195 5.79 22.41 0.29
C GLU A 195 4.83 21.22 0.20
N ALA A 196 4.60 20.52 1.32
CA ALA A 196 3.65 19.41 1.35
C ALA A 196 2.23 19.90 1.08
N PHE A 197 1.86 21.05 1.65
CA PHE A 197 0.57 21.69 1.43
C PHE A 197 0.41 22.14 -0.02
N VAL A 198 1.40 22.84 -0.60
CA VAL A 198 1.37 23.30 -2.00
C VAL A 198 1.28 22.12 -2.96
N LEU A 199 2.09 21.06 -2.74
CA LEU A 199 2.02 19.86 -3.58
C LEU A 199 0.65 19.18 -3.45
N THR A 200 0.13 19.02 -2.22
CA THR A 200 -1.17 18.40 -2.00
C THR A 200 -2.29 19.20 -2.66
N ALA A 201 -2.27 20.53 -2.53
CA ALA A 201 -3.22 21.41 -3.19
C ALA A 201 -3.12 21.30 -4.72
N ALA A 202 -1.90 21.29 -5.27
CA ALA A 202 -1.67 21.10 -6.70
C ALA A 202 -2.20 19.75 -7.19
N VAL A 203 -1.96 18.66 -6.46
CA VAL A 203 -2.52 17.33 -6.75
C VAL A 203 -4.06 17.36 -6.71
N CYS A 204 -4.64 17.93 -5.66
CA CYS A 204 -6.10 18.03 -5.48
C CYS A 204 -6.79 18.88 -6.56
N VAL A 205 -6.10 19.82 -7.19
CA VAL A 205 -6.65 20.64 -8.28
C VAL A 205 -6.37 20.03 -9.65
N LEU A 206 -5.12 19.67 -9.93
CA LEU A 206 -4.70 19.21 -11.26
C LEU A 206 -5.26 17.83 -11.60
N VAL A 207 -5.32 16.91 -10.64
CA VAL A 207 -5.80 15.54 -10.91
C VAL A 207 -7.27 15.54 -11.35
N PRO A 208 -8.22 16.20 -10.66
CA PRO A 208 -9.59 16.30 -11.17
C PRO A 208 -9.67 16.96 -12.55
N LEU A 209 -8.92 18.03 -12.81
CA LEU A 209 -8.90 18.69 -14.12
C LEU A 209 -8.44 17.73 -15.24
N ILE A 210 -7.41 16.92 -14.97
CA ILE A 210 -6.91 15.90 -15.90
C ILE A 210 -7.96 14.81 -16.11
N MET A 211 -8.59 14.31 -15.04
CA MET A 211 -9.55 13.19 -15.11
C MET A 211 -10.84 13.58 -15.83
N TYR A 212 -11.41 14.76 -15.54
CA TYR A 212 -12.65 15.25 -16.16
C TYR A 212 -12.47 15.81 -17.58
N SER A 213 -11.23 15.93 -18.07
CA SER A 213 -10.98 16.36 -19.44
C SER A 213 -11.61 15.40 -20.45
N SER A 214 -12.27 15.96 -21.47
CA SER A 214 -12.82 15.20 -22.60
C SER A 214 -11.73 14.66 -23.53
N VAL A 215 -10.54 15.28 -23.52
CA VAL A 215 -9.34 14.78 -24.18
C VAL A 215 -8.65 13.80 -23.22
N SER A 216 -8.26 12.61 -23.70
CA SER A 216 -7.64 11.57 -22.88
C SER A 216 -6.19 11.94 -22.47
N VAL A 217 -6.06 12.84 -21.50
CA VAL A 217 -4.78 13.36 -20.98
C VAL A 217 -4.30 12.66 -19.70
N LEU A 218 -4.78 11.44 -19.44
CA LEU A 218 -4.46 10.65 -18.23
C LEU A 218 -2.95 10.54 -17.96
N PHE A 219 -2.12 10.55 -19.00
CA PHE A 219 -0.66 10.51 -18.88
C PHE A 219 -0.06 11.72 -18.13
N LEU A 220 -0.76 12.87 -18.05
CA LEU A 220 -0.33 14.03 -17.28
C LEU A 220 -0.33 13.77 -15.75
N ALA A 221 -0.96 12.68 -15.29
CA ALA A 221 -0.84 12.24 -13.91
C ALA A 221 0.59 11.77 -13.56
N TYR A 222 1.36 11.27 -14.55
CA TYR A 222 2.71 10.76 -14.31
C TYR A 222 3.72 11.84 -13.90
N PRO A 223 3.81 12.99 -14.59
CA PRO A 223 4.65 14.10 -14.11
C PRO A 223 4.34 14.52 -12.67
N ILE A 224 3.06 14.60 -12.30
CA ILE A 224 2.63 14.96 -10.94
C ILE A 224 3.06 13.88 -9.93
N LEU A 225 2.87 12.61 -10.30
CA LEU A 225 3.31 11.47 -9.49
C LEU A 225 4.83 11.47 -9.31
N ILE A 226 5.58 11.58 -10.40
CA ILE A 226 7.05 11.60 -10.40
C ILE A 226 7.54 12.74 -9.51
N TRP A 227 6.97 13.93 -9.65
CA TRP A 227 7.34 15.07 -8.82
C TRP A 227 7.05 14.82 -7.33
N SER A 228 5.88 14.23 -7.02
CA SER A 228 5.50 13.85 -5.65
C SER A 228 6.48 12.85 -5.04
N VAL A 229 6.91 11.85 -5.82
CA VAL A 229 7.91 10.86 -5.42
C VAL A 229 9.29 11.47 -5.24
N LEU A 230 9.74 12.33 -6.16
CA LEU A 230 11.05 12.98 -6.05
C LEU A 230 11.14 13.86 -4.80
N ARG A 231 10.05 14.54 -4.42
CA ARG A 231 10.06 15.44 -3.26
C ARG A 231 9.84 14.72 -1.93
N PHE A 232 8.85 13.82 -1.86
CA PHE A 232 8.40 13.19 -0.61
C PHE A 232 8.53 11.66 -0.60
N GLN A 233 9.18 11.07 -1.60
CA GLN A 233 9.43 9.62 -1.71
C GLN A 233 8.11 8.84 -1.62
N LEU A 234 8.12 7.70 -0.89
CA LEU A 234 6.94 6.90 -0.60
C LEU A 234 5.80 7.70 0.04
N ALA A 235 6.11 8.72 0.85
CA ALA A 235 5.11 9.51 1.57
C ALA A 235 4.32 10.48 0.69
N GLY A 236 4.87 10.90 -0.46
CA GLY A 236 4.13 11.64 -1.48
C GLY A 236 3.59 10.75 -2.59
N GLY A 237 4.38 9.76 -3.01
CA GLY A 237 4.06 8.90 -4.14
C GLY A 237 2.81 8.04 -3.96
N ILE A 238 2.73 7.31 -2.85
CA ILE A 238 1.63 6.36 -2.62
C ILE A 238 0.29 7.09 -2.42
N PRO A 239 0.18 8.14 -1.57
CA PRO A 239 -1.07 8.90 -1.47
C PRO A 239 -1.48 9.56 -2.79
N CYS A 240 -0.52 10.11 -3.55
CA CYS A 240 -0.79 10.70 -4.86
C CYS A 240 -1.35 9.64 -5.84
N ALA A 241 -0.70 8.48 -5.94
CA ALA A 241 -1.14 7.39 -6.81
C ALA A 241 -2.53 6.86 -6.41
N LEU A 242 -2.79 6.70 -5.10
CA LEU A 242 -4.10 6.30 -4.62
C LEU A 242 -5.16 7.35 -4.97
N PHE A 243 -4.88 8.64 -4.75
CA PHE A 243 -5.83 9.73 -5.07
C PHE A 243 -6.14 9.78 -6.57
N VAL A 244 -5.12 9.69 -7.43
CA VAL A 244 -5.29 9.61 -8.88
C VAL A 244 -6.13 8.40 -9.28
N SER A 245 -5.87 7.23 -8.70
CA SER A 245 -6.60 6.00 -9.03
C SER A 245 -8.06 6.05 -8.55
N VAL A 246 -8.32 6.64 -7.38
CA VAL A 246 -9.68 6.89 -6.87
C VAL A 246 -10.41 7.88 -7.77
N MET A 247 -9.79 8.99 -8.15
CA MET A 247 -10.40 9.97 -9.05
C MET A 247 -10.70 9.39 -10.43
N ALA A 248 -9.78 8.59 -10.98
CA ALA A 248 -10.01 7.89 -12.24
C ALA A 248 -11.21 6.93 -12.15
N THR A 249 -11.34 6.22 -11.03
CA THR A 249 -12.47 5.31 -10.76
C THR A 249 -13.79 6.06 -10.63
N VAL A 250 -13.80 7.20 -9.91
CA VAL A 250 -14.99 8.06 -9.74
C VAL A 250 -15.46 8.61 -11.09
N VAL A 251 -14.54 9.13 -11.91
CA VAL A 251 -14.87 9.68 -13.24
C VAL A 251 -15.33 8.58 -14.20
N ALA A 252 -14.69 7.41 -14.19
CA ALA A 252 -15.10 6.26 -14.97
C ALA A 252 -16.54 5.82 -14.62
N ARG A 253 -16.88 5.77 -13.32
CA ARG A 253 -18.23 5.44 -12.85
C ARG A 253 -19.29 6.46 -13.24
N GLN A 254 -18.92 7.73 -13.31
CA GLN A 254 -19.82 8.81 -13.76
C GLN A 254 -19.97 8.86 -15.28
N GLU A 255 -19.30 7.96 -16.03
CA GLU A 255 -19.24 8.00 -17.49
C GLU A 255 -18.79 9.38 -17.99
N ALA A 256 -17.86 10.00 -17.26
CA ALA A 256 -17.41 11.37 -17.50
C ALA A 256 -16.01 11.42 -18.14
N GLY A 257 -15.62 12.61 -18.59
CA GLY A 257 -14.29 12.87 -19.16
C GLY A 257 -13.95 11.92 -20.31
N SER A 258 -12.75 11.35 -20.26
CA SER A 258 -12.27 10.43 -21.31
C SER A 258 -12.86 9.01 -21.26
N PHE A 259 -13.78 8.73 -20.34
CA PHE A 259 -14.44 7.43 -20.17
C PHE A 259 -15.86 7.39 -20.74
N GLY A 260 -16.54 8.53 -20.88
CA GLY A 260 -17.97 8.58 -21.23
C GLY A 260 -18.41 8.09 -22.61
N LYS A 261 -17.48 7.71 -23.50
CA LYS A 261 -17.78 7.14 -24.82
C LYS A 261 -17.40 5.67 -24.94
N LEU A 262 -16.87 5.08 -23.88
CA LEU A 262 -16.36 3.71 -23.86
C LEU A 262 -17.46 2.76 -23.38
N THR A 263 -17.41 1.53 -23.88
CA THR A 263 -18.18 0.42 -23.31
C THR A 263 -17.72 0.10 -21.89
N GLU A 264 -18.51 -0.67 -21.13
CA GLU A 264 -18.14 -1.12 -19.78
C GLU A 264 -16.78 -1.84 -19.77
N VAL A 265 -16.58 -2.74 -20.73
CA VAL A 265 -15.35 -3.53 -20.88
C VAL A 265 -14.16 -2.64 -21.23
N GLU A 266 -14.31 -1.71 -22.18
CA GLU A 266 -13.26 -0.76 -22.54
C GLU A 266 -12.89 0.17 -21.37
N THR A 267 -13.89 0.66 -20.63
CA THR A 267 -13.70 1.48 -19.43
C THR A 267 -12.90 0.71 -18.40
N MET A 268 -13.29 -0.54 -18.14
CA MET A 268 -12.62 -1.43 -17.19
C MET A 268 -11.18 -1.70 -17.61
N MET A 269 -10.92 -2.08 -18.87
CA MET A 269 -9.57 -2.32 -19.38
C MET A 269 -8.68 -1.07 -19.30
N LYS A 270 -9.21 0.09 -19.72
CA LYS A 270 -8.50 1.36 -19.67
C LYS A 270 -8.16 1.75 -18.23
N LEU A 271 -9.10 1.62 -17.31
CA LEU A 271 -8.93 1.96 -15.91
C LEU A 271 -7.93 1.03 -15.22
N GLN A 272 -8.00 -0.28 -15.47
CA GLN A 272 -7.06 -1.26 -14.93
C GLN A 272 -5.63 -1.05 -15.45
N ALA A 273 -5.47 -0.83 -16.76
CA ALA A 273 -4.17 -0.54 -17.34
C ALA A 273 -3.57 0.74 -16.75
N PHE A 274 -4.38 1.79 -16.60
CA PHE A 274 -3.95 3.05 -15.99
C PHE A 274 -3.56 2.89 -14.51
N ASN A 275 -4.43 2.31 -13.68
CA ASN A 275 -4.17 2.12 -12.25
C ASN A 275 -2.98 1.18 -12.01
N GLY A 276 -2.88 0.09 -12.79
CA GLY A 276 -1.78 -0.87 -12.69
C GLY A 276 -0.43 -0.24 -13.00
N THR A 277 -0.33 0.48 -14.12
CA THR A 277 0.91 1.17 -14.52
C THR A 277 1.27 2.31 -13.57
N LEU A 278 0.28 3.08 -13.10
CA LEU A 278 0.47 4.17 -12.14
C LEU A 278 0.94 3.65 -10.78
N GLY A 279 0.27 2.64 -10.23
CA GLY A 279 0.61 2.04 -8.93
C GLY A 279 1.98 1.38 -8.94
N LEU A 280 2.30 0.64 -10.00
CA LEU A 280 3.63 0.05 -10.18
C LEU A 280 4.71 1.14 -10.26
N THR A 281 4.48 2.18 -11.07
CA THR A 281 5.41 3.30 -11.20
C THR A 281 5.61 4.02 -9.88
N ALA A 282 4.53 4.33 -9.15
CA ALA A 282 4.58 5.01 -7.86
C ALA A 282 5.43 4.25 -6.85
N LEU A 283 5.21 2.94 -6.74
CA LEU A 283 5.86 2.10 -5.74
C LEU A 283 7.32 1.81 -6.10
N LEU A 284 7.61 1.44 -7.36
CA LEU A 284 8.98 1.20 -7.80
C LEU A 284 9.81 2.48 -7.78
N LEU A 285 9.29 3.58 -8.31
CA LEU A 285 10.00 4.86 -8.30
C LEU A 285 10.25 5.32 -6.86
N SER A 286 9.25 5.16 -5.98
CA SER A 286 9.41 5.49 -4.55
C SER A 286 10.49 4.62 -3.90
N ALA A 287 10.52 3.32 -4.17
CA ALA A 287 11.52 2.42 -3.62
C ALA A 287 12.93 2.73 -4.14
N VAL A 288 13.09 3.04 -5.44
CA VAL A 288 14.37 3.47 -6.04
C VAL A 288 14.86 4.77 -5.42
N ILE A 289 14.00 5.79 -5.35
CA ILE A 289 14.38 7.11 -4.83
C ILE A 289 14.69 7.03 -3.32
N SER A 290 13.91 6.27 -2.54
CA SER A 290 14.19 6.04 -1.12
C SER A 290 15.52 5.31 -0.90
N GLU A 291 15.83 4.29 -1.71
CA GLU A 291 17.08 3.55 -1.60
C GLU A 291 18.30 4.40 -1.99
N GLN A 292 18.19 5.19 -3.07
CA GLN A 292 19.24 6.12 -3.48
C GLN A 292 19.54 7.17 -2.40
N LEU A 293 18.50 7.76 -1.81
CA LEU A 293 18.67 8.77 -0.76
C LEU A 293 19.23 8.19 0.54
N HIS A 294 18.84 6.95 0.89
CA HIS A 294 19.41 6.26 2.03
C HIS A 294 20.90 5.95 1.81
N THR A 295 21.25 5.45 0.61
CA THR A 295 22.64 5.14 0.24
C THR A 295 23.50 6.41 0.27
N ARG A 296 23.01 7.51 -0.31
CA ARG A 296 23.71 8.81 -0.30
C ARG A 296 23.97 9.31 1.12
N ARG A 297 22.97 9.26 2.01
CA ARG A 297 23.14 9.65 3.42
C ARG A 297 24.16 8.79 4.15
N SER A 298 24.18 7.48 3.90
CA SER A 298 25.15 6.59 4.53
C SER A 298 26.59 6.91 4.09
N VAL A 299 26.79 7.29 2.83
CA VAL A 299 28.12 7.73 2.33
C VAL A 299 28.50 9.08 2.94
N GLU A 300 27.58 10.04 3.02
CA GLU A 300 27.82 11.34 3.63
C GLU A 300 28.21 11.21 5.12
N LEU A 301 27.52 10.35 5.88
CA LEU A 301 27.85 10.07 7.29
C LEU A 301 29.21 9.39 7.45
N ALA A 302 29.53 8.38 6.65
CA ALA A 302 30.83 7.71 6.70
C ALA A 302 31.98 8.68 6.37
N CYS A 303 31.79 9.60 5.43
CA CYS A 303 32.76 10.65 5.14
C CYS A 303 32.92 11.63 6.33
N GLN A 304 31.83 12.00 7.01
CA GLN A 304 31.89 12.86 8.19
C GLN A 304 32.64 12.18 9.34
N GLU A 305 32.34 10.91 9.63
CA GLU A 305 33.03 10.13 10.66
C GLU A 305 34.54 10.00 10.37
N LEU A 306 34.92 9.81 9.11
CA LEU A 306 36.34 9.78 8.70
C LEU A 306 37.04 11.14 8.90
N VAL A 307 36.36 12.24 8.58
CA VAL A 307 36.89 13.59 8.79
C VAL A 307 37.06 13.88 10.29
N GLU A 308 36.09 13.52 11.12
CA GLU A 308 36.16 13.69 12.58
C GLU A 308 37.29 12.84 13.20
N ALA A 309 37.46 11.59 12.74
CA ALA A 309 38.53 10.71 13.20
C ALA A 309 39.93 11.25 12.81
N LEU A 310 40.09 11.78 11.60
CA LEU A 310 41.34 12.42 11.16
C LEU A 310 41.66 13.68 11.97
N GLN A 311 40.65 14.49 12.30
CA GLN A 311 40.81 15.67 13.16
C GLN A 311 41.26 15.29 14.57
N HIS A 312 40.71 14.21 15.15
CA HIS A 312 41.11 13.70 16.46
C HIS A 312 42.57 13.20 16.46
N LEU A 313 43.00 12.50 15.40
CA LEU A 313 44.39 12.03 15.27
C LEU A 313 45.38 13.19 15.12
N ASN A 314 45.05 14.21 14.32
CA ASN A 314 45.90 15.40 14.16
C ASN A 314 45.95 16.26 15.43
N ALA A 315 44.86 16.32 16.21
CA ALA A 315 44.82 17.01 17.49
C ALA A 315 45.62 16.27 18.59
N GLY A 316 45.67 14.93 18.54
CA GLY A 316 46.48 14.11 19.46
C GLY A 316 47.98 14.12 19.16
N GLY A 317 48.37 14.36 17.89
CA GLY A 317 49.77 14.39 17.45
C GLY A 317 50.56 15.66 17.78
N SER A 318 49.89 16.77 18.16
CA SER A 318 50.52 18.07 18.44
C SER A 318 50.91 18.29 19.91
N GLY A 319 50.77 17.28 20.77
CA GLY A 319 50.87 17.40 22.23
C GLY A 319 51.97 16.61 22.93
N SER A 320 53.12 16.33 22.31
CA SER A 320 54.31 15.82 23.03
C SER A 320 55.28 16.96 23.33
N PRO A 321 55.34 17.49 24.57
CA PRO A 321 56.45 18.35 24.98
C PRO A 321 57.71 17.48 24.99
N GLY A 322 58.70 17.83 24.17
CA GLY A 322 60.01 17.18 24.20
C GLY A 322 60.61 17.23 25.61
N PRO A 323 61.31 16.17 26.07
CA PRO A 323 61.87 16.14 27.41
C PRO A 323 62.93 17.24 27.59
N HIS A 324 62.83 17.95 28.70
CA HIS A 324 63.78 18.93 29.23
C HIS A 324 65.27 18.58 28.97
N GLU A 325 65.99 19.48 28.28
CA GLU A 325 67.41 19.69 28.56
C GLU A 325 67.54 20.73 29.68
N ARG A 326 67.75 20.22 30.90
CA ARG A 326 68.32 20.99 32.02
C ARG A 326 69.73 20.46 32.27
N GLY A 327 70.74 21.25 31.93
CA GLY A 327 72.14 21.02 32.28
C GLY A 327 72.81 22.36 32.56
N VAL A 328 73.04 22.63 33.84
CA VAL A 328 73.82 23.72 34.47
C VAL A 328 74.80 22.97 35.39
N PRO A 329 76.07 23.40 35.61
CA PRO A 329 76.52 24.78 35.81
C PRO A 329 77.56 25.33 34.83
#